data_AF-A0A498NJY4-F1
#
_entry.id   AF-A0A498NJY4-F1
#
_cell.length_a   1.000
_cell.length_b   1.000
_cell.length_c   1.000
_cell.angle_alpha   90.00
_cell.angle_beta   90.00
_cell.angle_gamma   90.00
#
_symmetry.space_group_name_H-M   'P 1'
#
loop_
_entity.id
_entity.type
_entity.pdbx_description
1 polymer ?
#
loop_
_entity_poly.entity_id
_entity_poly.type
_entity_poly.pdbx_seq_one_letter_code
_entity_poly.pdbx_strand_id
1 'polypeptide(L)'
;MSHFSPPRPKPVPRNNASSNSYAVSALDMGISDEEWERLQKALDWPGPDQEFTQLNLSTSPVHSTFSIVGLKKSYKVGDNISVIITARDHNKNLKTYGGDFFKAKLFNSKLKASVYGEVVDHRNGTYSVVLLLPWEGQAQVFVRLEHSSEVVQILKKYRESLFPRSHYNGYFEGSGPNNARIYEVVECNIKWGGNGSWKKGNCCCEYKDVKTGTVWQCETPKKLTCDNLVHHSRGNVESPLNAFENNLFTK
;
A
#
# COMPACT_ATOMS: atom_id res chain seq x y z
N MET A 1 50.33 19.07 -16.58
CA MET A 1 49.04 18.93 -15.89
C MET A 1 48.10 18.17 -16.81
N SER A 2 47.93 16.86 -16.57
CA SER A 2 47.07 15.98 -17.36
C SER A 2 45.63 16.11 -16.89
N HIS A 3 44.73 16.53 -17.78
CA HIS A 3 43.29 16.60 -17.53
C HIS A 3 42.72 15.19 -17.30
N PHE A 4 42.22 14.93 -16.09
CA PHE A 4 41.37 13.78 -15.80
C PHE A 4 40.00 14.01 -16.46
N SER A 5 39.62 13.11 -17.36
CA SER A 5 38.23 13.02 -17.86
C SER A 5 37.50 11.92 -17.08
N PRO A 6 36.31 12.18 -16.50
CA PRO A 6 35.56 11.17 -15.79
C PRO A 6 35.07 10.06 -16.74
N PRO A 7 34.95 8.81 -16.26
CA PRO A 7 34.52 7.69 -17.08
C PRO A 7 33.06 7.88 -17.52
N ARG A 8 32.81 7.63 -18.81
CA ARG A 8 31.47 7.68 -19.43
C ARG A 8 30.59 6.58 -18.82
N PRO A 9 29.36 6.86 -18.37
CA PRO A 9 28.47 5.83 -17.83
C PRO A 9 28.19 4.76 -18.89
N LYS A 10 28.32 3.48 -18.51
CA LYS A 10 27.90 2.37 -19.39
C LYS A 10 26.37 2.36 -19.46
N PRO A 11 25.77 2.12 -20.64
CA PRO A 11 24.33 1.91 -20.74
C PRO A 11 23.94 0.65 -19.95
N VAL A 12 23.00 0.79 -19.03
CA VAL A 12 22.37 -0.34 -18.35
C VAL A 12 21.49 -1.08 -19.38
N PRO A 13 21.51 -2.42 -19.45
CA PRO A 13 20.67 -3.15 -20.39
C PRO A 13 19.19 -2.88 -20.09
N ARG A 14 18.44 -2.42 -21.09
CA ARG A 14 16.97 -2.39 -21.05
C ARG A 14 16.49 -3.84 -21.05
N ASN A 15 16.11 -4.34 -19.88
CA ASN A 15 15.30 -5.55 -19.79
C ASN A 15 13.93 -5.24 -20.38
N ASN A 16 13.69 -5.73 -21.60
CA ASN A 16 12.36 -5.81 -22.20
C ASN A 16 11.58 -6.92 -21.48
N ALA A 17 11.14 -6.64 -20.26
CA ALA A 17 10.01 -7.35 -19.67
C ALA A 17 8.78 -6.51 -19.97
N SER A 18 8.06 -6.90 -21.02
CA SER A 18 6.73 -6.38 -21.34
C SER A 18 5.76 -6.73 -20.23
N SER A 19 5.70 -5.91 -19.18
CA SER A 19 4.52 -5.78 -18.34
C SER A 19 3.80 -4.50 -18.77
N ASN A 20 2.64 -4.65 -19.41
CA ASN A 20 1.71 -3.55 -19.66
C ASN A 20 1.10 -3.10 -18.33
N SER A 21 1.93 -2.54 -17.45
CA SER A 21 1.47 -1.66 -16.39
C SER A 21 1.31 -0.28 -17.02
N TYR A 22 0.19 0.39 -16.74
CA TYR A 22 -0.03 1.78 -17.11
C TYR A 22 0.95 2.64 -16.29
N ALA A 23 2.22 2.66 -16.70
CA ALA A 23 3.25 3.45 -16.09
C ALA A 23 3.02 4.90 -16.52
N VAL A 24 2.33 5.65 -15.67
CA VAL A 24 2.31 7.12 -15.74
C VAL A 24 3.77 7.59 -15.83
N SER A 25 4.11 8.32 -16.89
CA SER A 25 5.47 8.82 -17.08
C SER A 25 5.66 10.20 -16.42
N ALA A 26 6.91 10.59 -16.19
CA ALA A 26 7.26 11.94 -15.72
C ALA A 26 6.65 13.02 -16.65
N LEU A 27 6.65 12.73 -17.97
CA LEU A 27 6.06 13.59 -19.00
C LEU A 27 4.54 13.73 -18.84
N ASP A 28 3.82 12.64 -18.53
CA ASP A 28 2.37 12.67 -18.32
C ASP A 28 1.95 13.50 -17.10
N MET A 29 2.86 13.63 -16.11
CA MET A 29 2.64 14.42 -14.90
C MET A 29 3.22 15.84 -14.98
N GLY A 30 3.90 16.20 -16.06
CA GLY A 30 4.50 17.52 -16.24
C GLY A 30 5.65 17.82 -15.25
N ILE A 31 6.36 16.79 -14.78
CA ILE A 31 7.48 16.91 -13.84
C ILE A 31 8.79 16.45 -14.51
N SER A 32 9.92 16.90 -13.97
CA SER A 32 11.23 16.49 -14.49
C SER A 32 11.54 15.03 -14.14
N ASP A 33 12.42 14.39 -14.92
CA ASP A 33 12.90 13.03 -14.62
C ASP A 33 13.58 12.96 -13.24
N GLU A 34 14.29 14.02 -12.85
CA GLU A 34 14.93 14.10 -11.53
C GLU A 34 13.90 14.14 -10.38
N GLU A 35 12.84 14.91 -10.55
CA GLU A 35 11.76 14.98 -9.57
C GLU A 35 11.00 13.65 -9.50
N TRP A 36 10.78 13.02 -10.65
CA TRP A 36 10.17 11.70 -10.74
C TRP A 36 10.98 10.64 -9.98
N GLU A 37 12.29 10.54 -10.22
CA GLU A 37 13.18 9.62 -9.50
C GLU A 37 13.18 9.89 -7.99
N ARG A 38 13.15 11.16 -7.59
CA ARG A 38 13.05 11.54 -6.17
C ARG A 38 11.74 11.07 -5.55
N LEU A 39 10.62 11.23 -6.26
CA LEU A 39 9.30 10.79 -5.80
C LEU A 39 9.20 9.27 -5.75
N GLN A 40 9.72 8.56 -6.75
CA GLN A 40 9.78 7.10 -6.74
C GLN A 40 10.57 6.60 -5.53
N LYS A 41 11.73 7.20 -5.25
CA LYS A 41 12.53 6.86 -4.08
C LYS A 41 11.83 7.19 -2.75
N ALA A 42 11.03 8.26 -2.70
CA ALA A 42 10.24 8.61 -1.52
C ALA A 42 9.04 7.68 -1.29
N LEU A 43 8.54 7.04 -2.35
CA LEU A 43 7.47 6.05 -2.29
C LEU A 43 7.97 4.62 -2.05
N ASP A 44 9.27 4.38 -2.24
CA ASP A 44 9.84 3.06 -2.03
C ASP A 44 9.79 2.68 -0.55
N TRP A 45 9.28 1.47 -0.32
CA TRP A 45 9.27 0.85 0.99
C TRP A 45 10.10 -0.42 0.93
N PRO A 46 11.14 -0.55 1.78
CA PRO A 46 11.99 -1.74 1.79
C PRO A 46 11.19 -2.96 2.25
N GLY A 47 11.47 -4.12 1.68
CA GLY A 47 10.86 -5.38 2.09
C GLY A 47 11.72 -6.55 1.65
N PRO A 48 11.44 -7.76 2.11
CA PRO A 48 12.11 -8.95 1.61
C PRO A 48 11.85 -9.11 0.10
N ASP A 49 12.88 -9.49 -0.65
CA ASP A 49 12.74 -9.83 -2.08
C ASP A 49 12.05 -11.18 -2.29
N GLN A 50 12.03 -12.02 -1.26
CA GLN A 50 11.53 -13.39 -1.33
C GLN A 50 10.05 -13.45 -0.94
N GLU A 51 9.29 -14.28 -1.65
CA GLU A 51 7.93 -14.64 -1.23
C GLU A 51 7.95 -15.46 0.05
N PHE A 52 7.08 -15.08 0.98
CA PHE A 52 6.93 -15.70 2.27
C PHE A 52 5.87 -16.80 2.24
N THR A 53 6.21 -17.98 2.76
CA THR A 53 5.32 -19.17 2.73
C THR A 53 4.99 -19.73 4.11
N GLN A 54 5.54 -19.18 5.20
CA GLN A 54 5.40 -19.76 6.54
C GLN A 54 5.19 -18.71 7.64
N LEU A 55 3.98 -18.62 8.18
CA LEU A 55 3.59 -17.69 9.26
C LEU A 55 4.62 -17.58 10.40
N ASN A 56 5.24 -18.70 10.81
CA ASN A 56 6.17 -18.67 11.93
C ASN A 56 7.45 -17.83 11.68
N LEU A 57 7.77 -17.55 10.41
CA LEU A 57 8.92 -16.72 10.02
C LEU A 57 8.58 -15.21 9.99
N SER A 58 7.30 -14.82 10.13
CA SER A 58 6.91 -13.40 10.14
C SER A 58 7.32 -12.72 11.43
N THR A 59 7.48 -11.40 11.38
CA THR A 59 7.86 -10.64 12.57
C THR A 59 6.79 -10.75 13.66
N SER A 60 7.18 -11.27 14.81
CA SER A 60 6.34 -11.45 15.98
C SER A 60 6.40 -10.21 16.88
N PRO A 61 5.27 -9.55 17.18
CA PRO A 61 5.23 -8.45 18.14
C PRO A 61 5.54 -8.91 19.57
N VAL A 62 5.32 -10.19 19.88
CA VAL A 62 5.53 -10.78 21.23
C VAL A 62 7.00 -11.07 21.50
N HIS A 63 7.78 -11.42 20.46
CA HIS A 63 9.19 -11.78 20.61
C HIS A 63 10.15 -10.66 20.20
N SER A 64 9.66 -9.67 19.46
CA SER A 64 10.39 -8.44 19.19
C SER A 64 10.52 -7.60 20.47
N THR A 65 11.65 -6.92 20.62
CA THR A 65 11.98 -6.16 21.83
C THR A 65 12.48 -4.77 21.47
N PHE A 66 12.40 -3.83 22.41
CA PHE A 66 13.06 -2.53 22.28
C PHE A 66 13.86 -2.18 23.54
N SER A 67 14.84 -1.30 23.40
CA SER A 67 15.64 -0.77 24.51
C SER A 67 15.93 0.71 24.32
N ILE A 68 16.01 1.45 25.43
CA ILE A 68 16.44 2.85 25.44
C ILE A 68 17.96 2.87 25.51
N VAL A 69 18.59 3.54 24.54
CA VAL A 69 20.05 3.65 24.45
C VAL A 69 20.55 4.65 25.48
N GLY A 70 21.49 4.23 26.33
CA GLY A 70 22.10 5.11 27.32
C GLY A 70 21.10 5.65 28.34
N LEU A 71 20.21 4.78 28.86
CA LEU A 71 19.18 5.16 29.84
C LEU A 71 19.76 5.99 31.00
N LYS A 72 19.30 7.23 31.11
CA LYS A 72 19.69 8.16 32.18
C LYS A 72 18.69 8.11 33.33
N LYS A 73 19.15 8.50 34.53
CA LYS A 73 18.28 8.68 35.71
C LYS A 73 17.27 9.82 35.53
N SER A 74 17.65 10.86 34.78
CA SER A 74 16.81 12.02 34.49
C SER A 74 17.15 12.59 33.11
N TYR A 75 16.18 13.29 32.53
CA TYR A 75 16.27 13.97 31.24
C TYR A 75 15.79 15.42 31.39
N LYS A 76 16.25 16.30 30.50
CA LYS A 76 15.76 17.66 30.38
C LYS A 76 14.74 17.76 29.25
N VAL A 77 13.82 18.72 29.38
CA VAL A 77 12.95 19.08 28.25
C VAL A 77 13.83 19.53 27.08
N GLY A 78 13.53 19.01 25.88
CA GLY A 78 14.34 19.18 24.68
C GLY A 78 15.38 18.07 24.45
N ASP A 79 15.58 17.16 25.41
CA ASP A 79 16.47 16.02 25.20
C ASP A 79 15.90 15.04 24.17
N ASN A 80 16.79 14.40 23.41
CA ASN A 80 16.47 13.29 22.53
C ASN A 80 16.68 11.95 23.24
N ILE A 81 15.66 11.10 23.19
CA ILE A 81 15.68 9.74 23.72
C ILE A 81 15.81 8.77 22.54
N SER A 82 16.96 8.10 22.45
CA SER A 82 17.23 7.11 21.41
C SER A 82 16.72 5.73 21.82
N VAL A 83 16.04 5.05 20.91
CA VAL A 83 15.48 3.71 21.10
C VAL A 83 15.96 2.80 19.99
N ILE A 84 16.35 1.57 20.33
CA ILE A 84 16.64 0.51 19.37
C ILE A 84 15.56 -0.54 19.48
N ILE A 85 15.05 -0.99 18.34
CA ILE A 85 14.09 -2.09 18.20
C ILE A 85 14.84 -3.27 17.56
N THR A 86 14.60 -4.47 18.07
CA THR A 86 15.12 -5.72 17.55
C THR A 86 13.96 -6.63 17.19
N ALA A 87 13.75 -6.83 15.90
CA ALA A 87 12.68 -7.66 15.37
C ALA A 87 13.04 -9.16 15.46
N ARG A 88 12.07 -9.97 15.86
CA ARG A 88 12.19 -11.43 15.91
C ARG A 88 10.98 -12.09 15.28
N ASP A 89 11.19 -13.28 14.74
CA ASP A 89 10.11 -14.11 14.23
C ASP A 89 9.31 -14.80 15.37
N HIS A 90 8.28 -15.58 15.02
CA HIS A 90 7.51 -16.35 16.01
C HIS A 90 8.31 -17.49 16.65
N ASN A 91 9.42 -17.89 16.06
CA ASN A 91 10.36 -18.87 16.61
C ASN A 91 11.45 -18.22 17.50
N LYS A 92 11.38 -16.90 17.73
CA LYS A 92 12.35 -16.10 18.50
C LYS A 92 13.71 -15.92 17.83
N ASN A 93 13.82 -16.22 16.54
CA ASN A 93 15.03 -15.94 15.77
C ASN A 93 15.09 -14.46 15.41
N LEU A 94 16.30 -13.91 15.30
CA LEU A 94 16.51 -12.56 14.81
C LEU A 94 16.10 -12.46 13.33
N LYS A 95 15.37 -11.40 12.99
CA LYS A 95 15.11 -11.06 11.59
C LYS A 95 16.42 -10.60 10.95
N THR A 96 16.59 -10.91 9.67
CA THR A 96 17.78 -10.57 8.87
C THR A 96 17.50 -9.52 7.80
N TYR A 97 16.26 -9.04 7.73
CA TYR A 97 15.78 -8.04 6.79
C TYR A 97 14.86 -7.04 7.50
N GLY A 98 14.62 -5.91 6.84
CA GLY A 98 13.76 -4.84 7.33
C GLY A 98 12.35 -4.86 6.71
N GLY A 99 11.72 -3.69 6.68
CA GLY A 99 10.41 -3.46 6.06
C GLY A 99 9.23 -3.55 7.02
N ASP A 100 9.46 -3.85 8.30
CA ASP A 100 8.40 -3.84 9.30
C ASP A 100 7.91 -2.42 9.55
N PHE A 101 6.59 -2.24 9.63
CA PHE A 101 5.99 -0.97 9.97
C PHE A 101 5.85 -0.83 11.49
N PHE A 102 6.93 -0.42 12.13
CA PHE A 102 6.93 -0.03 13.54
C PHE A 102 6.47 1.41 13.72
N LYS A 103 5.80 1.68 14.85
CA LYS A 103 5.57 3.02 15.38
C LYS A 103 6.13 3.09 16.79
N ALA A 104 6.86 4.15 17.07
CA ALA A 104 7.40 4.43 18.39
C ALA A 104 7.03 5.84 18.83
N LYS A 105 6.65 5.98 20.09
CA LYS A 105 6.23 7.27 20.66
C LYS A 105 6.66 7.41 22.11
N LEU A 106 6.88 8.65 22.52
CA LEU A 106 6.78 9.03 23.92
C LEU A 106 5.33 9.36 24.23
N PHE A 107 4.86 8.98 25.42
CA PHE A 107 3.54 9.39 25.88
C PHE A 107 3.51 9.60 27.40
N ASN A 108 2.54 10.40 27.83
CA ASN A 108 2.14 10.57 29.22
C ASN A 108 0.61 10.63 29.29
N SER A 109 0.00 9.61 29.90
CA SER A 109 -1.47 9.52 30.01
C SER A 109 -2.10 10.62 30.86
N LYS A 110 -1.40 11.10 31.91
CA LYS A 110 -1.91 12.14 32.82
C LYS A 110 -1.95 13.50 32.12
N LEU A 111 -0.90 13.83 31.37
CA LEU A 111 -0.80 15.06 30.60
C LEU A 111 -1.54 15.00 29.26
N LYS A 112 -2.01 13.82 28.85
CA LYS A 112 -2.56 13.56 27.50
C LYS A 112 -1.60 14.01 26.39
N ALA A 113 -0.30 13.91 26.65
CA ALA A 113 0.76 14.33 25.74
C ALA A 113 1.39 13.11 25.06
N SER A 114 1.70 13.24 23.76
CA SER A 114 2.43 12.21 23.02
C SER A 114 3.14 12.80 21.81
N VAL A 115 4.29 12.22 21.47
CA VAL A 115 5.07 12.56 20.27
C VAL A 115 5.60 11.29 19.65
N TYR A 116 5.47 11.17 18.33
CA TYR A 116 6.02 10.06 17.56
C TYR A 116 7.44 10.39 17.12
N GLY A 117 8.28 9.36 17.09
CA GLY A 117 9.60 9.43 16.48
C GLY A 117 9.59 8.81 15.09
N GLU A 118 10.47 9.30 14.23
CA GLU A 118 10.77 8.63 12.96
C GLU A 118 11.46 7.31 13.25
N VAL A 119 10.97 6.23 12.62
CA VAL A 119 11.59 4.91 12.70
C VAL A 119 12.48 4.73 11.48
N VAL A 120 13.78 4.58 11.74
CA VAL A 120 14.79 4.31 10.72
C VAL A 120 15.05 2.81 10.68
N ASP A 121 14.72 2.19 9.55
CA ASP A 121 14.99 0.78 9.27
C ASP A 121 16.44 0.57 8.80
N HIS A 122 17.19 -0.27 9.52
CA HIS A 122 18.57 -0.62 9.17
C HIS A 122 18.69 -1.80 8.20
N ARG A 123 17.55 -2.33 7.73
CA ARG A 123 17.43 -3.41 6.74
C ARG A 123 18.06 -4.74 7.16
N ASN A 124 18.21 -4.95 8.47
CA ASN A 124 18.86 -6.12 9.05
C ASN A 124 18.10 -6.68 10.26
N GLY A 125 16.80 -6.36 10.38
CA GLY A 125 15.96 -6.71 11.53
C GLY A 125 16.11 -5.79 12.74
N THR A 126 16.92 -4.73 12.63
CA THR A 126 17.02 -3.69 13.66
C THR A 126 16.53 -2.35 13.17
N TYR A 127 15.97 -1.57 14.09
CA TYR A 127 15.43 -0.24 13.79
C TYR A 127 15.87 0.73 14.88
N SER A 128 16.09 1.99 14.51
CA SER A 128 16.37 3.07 15.47
C SER A 128 15.29 4.13 15.42
N VAL A 129 15.07 4.77 16.57
CA VAL A 129 14.10 5.84 16.73
C VAL A 129 14.71 6.92 17.60
N VAL A 130 14.53 8.18 17.21
CA VAL A 130 14.85 9.34 18.05
C VAL A 130 13.54 10.00 18.48
N LEU A 131 13.35 10.14 19.79
CA LEU A 131 12.14 10.72 20.39
C LEU A 131 12.51 12.01 21.14
N LEU A 132 12.01 13.15 20.68
CA LEU A 132 12.17 14.43 21.37
C LEU A 132 11.30 14.44 22.64
N LEU A 133 11.86 14.78 23.80
CA LEU A 133 11.11 14.96 25.05
C LEU A 133 10.58 16.40 25.17
N PRO A 134 9.28 16.67 24.92
CA PRO A 134 8.76 18.04 24.85
C PRO A 134 8.14 18.56 26.15
N TRP A 135 8.04 17.75 27.21
CA TRP A 135 7.36 18.13 28.45
C TRP A 135 8.12 17.68 29.70
N GLU A 136 7.86 18.38 30.80
CA GLU A 136 8.34 18.01 32.13
C GLU A 136 7.48 16.89 32.75
N GLY A 137 8.11 16.02 33.54
CA GLY A 137 7.45 14.96 34.28
C GLY A 137 7.68 13.58 33.68
N GLN A 138 6.81 12.64 34.00
CA GLN A 138 6.97 11.26 33.54
C GLN A 138 6.81 11.17 32.02
N ALA A 139 7.64 10.37 31.37
CA ALA A 139 7.48 9.99 29.97
C ALA A 139 7.70 8.49 29.83
N GLN A 140 6.89 7.83 29.01
CA GLN A 140 7.00 6.41 28.74
C GLN A 140 7.21 6.19 27.25
N VAL A 141 8.16 5.31 26.91
CA VAL A 141 8.36 4.87 25.53
C VAL A 141 7.35 3.76 25.24
N PHE A 142 6.66 3.88 24.12
CA PHE A 142 5.77 2.86 23.60
C PHE A 142 6.14 2.54 22.16
N VAL A 143 6.39 1.26 21.88
CA VAL A 143 6.71 0.75 20.56
C VAL A 143 5.63 -0.26 20.17
N ARG A 144 5.14 -0.17 18.92
CA ARG A 144 4.13 -1.05 18.37
C ARG A 144 4.52 -1.47 16.96
N LEU A 145 4.42 -2.76 16.69
CA LEU A 145 4.40 -3.29 15.33
C LEU A 145 2.97 -3.12 14.78
N GLU A 146 2.79 -2.30 13.76
CA GLU A 146 1.49 -2.17 13.09
C GLU A 146 1.33 -3.25 12.02
N HIS A 147 2.37 -3.46 11.20
CA HIS A 147 2.42 -4.52 10.20
C HIS A 147 3.84 -5.09 10.13
N SER A 148 3.96 -6.42 10.05
CA SER A 148 5.23 -7.05 9.73
C SER A 148 5.61 -6.76 8.27
N SER A 149 6.89 -6.88 7.95
CA SER A 149 7.42 -6.74 6.59
C SER A 149 6.74 -7.65 5.58
N GLU A 150 6.30 -8.85 6.00
CA GLU A 150 5.54 -9.78 5.16
C GLU A 150 4.16 -9.22 4.82
N VAL A 151 3.46 -8.67 5.81
CA VAL A 151 2.18 -7.99 5.59
C VAL A 151 2.35 -6.77 4.68
N VAL A 152 3.42 -5.99 4.88
CA VAL A 152 3.70 -4.83 4.04
C VAL A 152 3.99 -5.25 2.59
N GLN A 153 4.74 -6.33 2.37
CA GLN A 153 4.99 -6.88 1.03
C GLN A 153 3.68 -7.27 0.33
N ILE A 154 2.77 -7.91 1.05
CA ILE A 154 1.43 -8.26 0.56
C ILE A 154 0.64 -6.99 0.20
N LEU A 155 0.62 -5.99 1.09
CA LEU A 155 -0.05 -4.71 0.82
C LEU A 155 0.55 -3.98 -0.39
N LYS A 156 1.88 -4.01 -0.58
CA LYS A 156 2.56 -3.43 -1.75
C LYS A 156 2.16 -4.15 -3.04
N LYS A 157 2.22 -5.49 -3.05
CA LYS A 157 1.75 -6.33 -4.16
C LYS A 157 0.31 -5.99 -4.57
N TYR A 158 -0.60 -5.80 -3.62
CA TYR A 158 -1.98 -5.44 -3.94
C TYR A 158 -2.20 -3.99 -4.30
N ARG A 159 -1.38 -3.07 -3.80
CA ARG A 159 -1.40 -1.68 -4.23
C ARG A 159 -1.03 -1.59 -5.72
N GLU A 160 -0.05 -2.36 -6.14
CA GLU A 160 0.51 -2.38 -7.49
C GLU A 160 -0.25 -3.29 -8.46
N SER A 161 -1.08 -4.21 -7.97
CA SER A 161 -1.88 -5.09 -8.83
C SER A 161 -3.08 -4.38 -9.47
N LEU A 162 -3.44 -4.84 -10.66
CA LEU A 162 -4.67 -4.45 -11.36
C LEU A 162 -5.92 -5.18 -10.82
N PHE A 163 -5.83 -5.79 -9.64
CA PHE A 163 -6.92 -6.55 -9.07
C PHE A 163 -8.13 -5.63 -8.79
N PRO A 164 -9.32 -5.96 -9.30
CA PRO A 164 -10.52 -5.18 -9.02
C PRO A 164 -10.93 -5.31 -7.55
N ARG A 165 -10.58 -4.31 -6.73
CA ARG A 165 -10.91 -4.32 -5.30
C ARG A 165 -12.39 -4.12 -5.02
N SER A 166 -13.13 -3.56 -5.97
CA SER A 166 -14.55 -3.29 -5.83
C SER A 166 -15.19 -3.54 -7.18
N HIS A 167 -16.17 -4.43 -7.16
CA HIS A 167 -17.04 -4.70 -8.28
C HIS A 167 -18.26 -3.81 -8.12
N TYR A 168 -18.71 -3.20 -9.21
CA TYR A 168 -19.93 -2.42 -9.23
C TYR A 168 -20.96 -3.14 -10.08
N ASN A 169 -22.23 -2.86 -9.80
CA ASN A 169 -23.33 -3.44 -10.56
C ASN A 169 -24.03 -2.33 -11.34
N GLY A 170 -24.35 -2.60 -12.60
CA GLY A 170 -25.24 -1.79 -13.42
C GLY A 170 -26.61 -2.44 -13.49
N TYR A 171 -27.65 -1.63 -13.35
CA TYR A 171 -29.03 -2.07 -13.31
C TYR A 171 -29.75 -1.60 -14.57
N PHE A 172 -30.18 -2.56 -15.37
CA PHE A 172 -30.83 -2.33 -16.65
C PHE A 172 -32.31 -2.67 -16.55
N GLU A 173 -33.15 -1.79 -17.09
CA GLU A 173 -34.59 -1.97 -17.10
C GLU A 173 -35.18 -1.59 -18.45
N GLY A 174 -36.02 -2.47 -19.00
CA GLY A 174 -36.69 -2.23 -20.26
C GLY A 174 -37.86 -3.17 -20.52
N SER A 175 -38.54 -2.97 -21.64
CA SER A 175 -39.65 -3.79 -22.08
C SER A 175 -39.17 -4.94 -22.95
N GLY A 176 -39.57 -6.16 -22.59
CA GLY A 176 -39.34 -7.38 -23.35
C GLY A 176 -40.48 -7.75 -24.28
N PRO A 177 -40.41 -8.94 -24.92
CA PRO A 177 -41.52 -9.50 -25.67
C PRO A 177 -42.81 -9.53 -24.83
N ASN A 178 -43.94 -9.19 -25.43
CA ASN A 178 -45.26 -9.09 -24.79
C ASN A 178 -45.38 -8.01 -23.68
N ASN A 179 -44.61 -6.91 -23.76
CA ASN A 179 -44.58 -5.84 -22.76
C ASN A 179 -44.21 -6.31 -21.33
N ALA A 180 -43.54 -7.47 -21.21
CA ALA A 180 -43.02 -7.92 -19.93
C ALA A 180 -41.86 -7.01 -19.49
N ARG A 181 -41.87 -6.54 -18.24
CA ARG A 181 -40.75 -5.78 -17.67
C ARG A 181 -39.55 -6.73 -17.50
N ILE A 182 -38.45 -6.43 -18.18
CA ILE A 182 -37.17 -7.14 -18.03
C ILE A 182 -36.27 -6.30 -17.13
N TYR A 183 -35.60 -6.99 -16.23
CA TYR A 183 -34.59 -6.43 -15.35
C TYR A 183 -33.33 -7.29 -15.42
N GLU A 184 -32.18 -6.65 -15.68
CA GLU A 184 -30.88 -7.32 -15.73
C GLU A 184 -29.87 -6.57 -14.87
N VAL A 185 -29.04 -7.35 -14.17
CA VAL A 185 -27.92 -6.82 -13.39
C VAL A 185 -26.65 -7.38 -13.99
N VAL A 186 -25.72 -6.49 -14.32
CA VAL A 186 -24.44 -6.83 -14.93
C VAL A 186 -23.31 -6.16 -14.16
N GLU A 187 -22.11 -6.69 -14.31
CA GLU A 187 -20.94 -6.13 -13.66
C GLU A 187 -20.44 -4.89 -14.42
N CYS A 188 -20.11 -3.85 -13.67
CA CYS A 188 -19.59 -2.59 -14.16
C CYS A 188 -18.37 -2.15 -13.36
N ASN A 189 -17.57 -1.28 -13.96
CA ASN A 189 -16.51 -0.57 -13.25
C ASN A 189 -16.31 0.84 -13.81
N ILE A 190 -15.64 1.69 -13.05
CA ILE A 190 -15.25 3.02 -13.51
C ILE A 190 -14.16 2.86 -14.57
N LYS A 191 -14.31 3.53 -15.70
CA LYS A 191 -13.28 3.60 -16.75
C LYS A 191 -12.18 4.55 -16.28
N TRP A 192 -11.08 3.99 -15.76
CA TRP A 192 -9.91 4.74 -15.33
C TRP A 192 -8.86 4.82 -16.45
N GLY A 193 -8.36 6.02 -16.76
CA GLY A 193 -7.34 6.27 -17.79
C GLY A 193 -7.80 6.10 -19.24
N GLY A 194 -6.92 6.44 -20.19
CA GLY A 194 -7.24 6.52 -21.63
C GLY A 194 -7.61 5.18 -22.31
N ASN A 195 -7.19 4.04 -21.75
CA ASN A 195 -7.40 2.71 -22.36
C ASN A 195 -8.29 1.76 -21.55
N GLY A 196 -8.91 2.23 -20.45
CA GLY A 196 -9.84 1.47 -19.62
C GLY A 196 -9.15 0.32 -18.88
N SER A 197 -9.06 0.44 -17.55
CA SER A 197 -8.53 -0.60 -16.66
C SER A 197 -9.40 -1.86 -16.56
N TRP A 198 -10.64 -1.81 -17.04
CA TRP A 198 -11.61 -2.90 -16.95
C TRP A 198 -11.93 -3.49 -18.33
N LYS A 199 -11.38 -4.66 -18.64
CA LYS A 199 -11.71 -5.42 -19.86
C LYS A 199 -12.07 -6.85 -19.50
N LYS A 200 -13.29 -7.05 -19.03
CA LYS A 200 -13.86 -8.39 -18.81
C LYS A 200 -14.70 -8.76 -20.04
N GLY A 201 -14.27 -9.78 -20.79
CA GLY A 201 -15.02 -10.36 -21.92
C GLY A 201 -15.07 -9.52 -23.21
N ASN A 202 -16.07 -9.79 -24.06
CA ASN A 202 -16.38 -9.03 -25.28
C ASN A 202 -17.06 -7.70 -24.87
N CYS A 203 -16.33 -6.62 -25.04
CA CYS A 203 -16.59 -5.30 -24.47
C CYS A 203 -17.57 -4.43 -25.31
N CYS A 204 -18.38 -3.50 -24.77
CA CYS A 204 -19.01 -3.25 -23.45
C CYS A 204 -20.01 -2.08 -23.64
N CYS A 205 -20.97 -1.89 -22.72
CA CYS A 205 -21.77 -0.66 -22.63
C CYS A 205 -20.98 0.44 -21.90
N GLU A 206 -20.88 1.64 -22.48
CA GLU A 206 -20.30 2.82 -21.82
C GLU A 206 -21.37 3.85 -21.48
N TYR A 207 -21.36 4.33 -20.24
CA TYR A 207 -22.29 5.35 -19.78
C TYR A 207 -21.57 6.41 -18.97
N LYS A 208 -21.87 7.68 -19.24
CA LYS A 208 -21.36 8.80 -18.45
C LYS A 208 -22.37 9.17 -17.38
N ASP A 209 -22.00 9.02 -16.12
CA ASP A 209 -22.83 9.44 -15.01
C ASP A 209 -23.05 10.96 -15.05
N VAL A 210 -24.31 11.38 -15.09
CA VAL A 210 -24.68 12.79 -15.24
C VAL A 210 -24.31 13.62 -14.01
N LYS A 211 -24.27 13.02 -12.82
CA LYS A 211 -23.98 13.73 -11.55
C LYS A 211 -22.48 13.92 -11.35
N THR A 212 -21.69 12.87 -11.61
CA THR A 212 -20.25 12.87 -11.33
C THR A 212 -19.40 13.13 -12.57
N GLY A 213 -19.97 13.01 -13.77
CA GLY A 213 -19.26 13.07 -15.05
C GLY A 213 -18.36 11.86 -15.33
N THR A 214 -18.33 10.86 -14.44
CA THR A 214 -17.46 9.68 -14.58
C THR A 214 -18.02 8.72 -15.62
N VAL A 215 -17.13 8.15 -16.44
CA VAL A 215 -17.51 7.13 -17.42
C VAL A 215 -17.44 5.75 -16.75
N TRP A 216 -18.55 5.02 -16.85
CA TRP A 216 -18.72 3.66 -16.39
C TRP A 216 -18.71 2.71 -17.58
N GLN A 217 -18.10 1.55 -17.38
CA GLN A 217 -18.03 0.48 -18.36
C GLN A 217 -18.68 -0.77 -17.79
N CYS A 218 -19.73 -1.25 -18.43
CA CYS A 218 -20.55 -2.38 -18.00
C CYS A 218 -20.49 -3.52 -19.02
N GLU A 219 -20.60 -4.76 -18.55
CA GLU A 219 -20.85 -5.89 -19.44
C GLU A 219 -22.19 -5.69 -20.18
N THR A 220 -22.28 -6.18 -21.43
CA THR A 220 -23.51 -6.05 -22.21
C THR A 220 -24.61 -6.95 -21.63
N PRO A 221 -25.79 -6.41 -21.29
CA PRO A 221 -26.93 -7.22 -20.84
C PRO A 221 -27.34 -8.22 -21.95
N LYS A 222 -27.91 -9.37 -21.55
CA LYS A 222 -28.21 -10.46 -22.49
C LYS A 222 -29.47 -10.20 -23.31
N LYS A 223 -30.44 -9.47 -22.73
CA LYS A 223 -31.77 -9.24 -23.34
C LYS A 223 -32.05 -7.77 -23.60
N LEU A 224 -31.51 -6.88 -22.77
CA LEU A 224 -31.65 -5.43 -22.87
C LEU A 224 -30.53 -4.81 -23.70
N THR A 225 -30.69 -3.52 -24.03
CA THR A 225 -29.68 -2.72 -24.73
C THR A 225 -28.92 -1.83 -23.74
N CYS A 226 -27.79 -1.26 -24.16
CA CYS A 226 -26.99 -0.37 -23.31
C CYS A 226 -27.75 0.88 -22.83
N ASP A 227 -28.74 1.33 -23.60
CA ASP A 227 -29.55 2.52 -23.29
C ASP A 227 -30.55 2.27 -22.14
N ASN A 228 -30.73 1.00 -21.75
CA ASN A 228 -31.63 0.61 -20.67
C ASN A 228 -31.01 0.77 -19.26
N LEU A 229 -29.79 1.31 -19.14
CA LEU A 229 -29.16 1.51 -17.84
C LEU A 229 -29.93 2.57 -17.02
N VAL A 230 -30.37 2.19 -15.82
CA VAL A 230 -31.10 3.07 -14.90
C VAL A 230 -30.16 3.69 -13.87
N HIS A 231 -29.32 2.86 -13.25
CA HIS A 231 -28.38 3.30 -12.22
C HIS A 231 -27.27 2.26 -12.04
N HIS A 232 -26.26 2.62 -11.26
CA HIS A 232 -25.23 1.72 -10.78
C HIS A 232 -25.19 1.74 -9.24
N SER A 233 -24.69 0.68 -8.63
CA SER A 233 -24.45 0.61 -7.19
C SER A 233 -23.19 -0.19 -6.87
N ARG A 234 -22.73 -0.10 -5.62
CA ARG A 234 -21.63 -0.94 -5.14
C ARG A 234 -22.08 -2.40 -5.16
N GLY A 235 -21.33 -3.23 -5.86
CA GLY A 235 -21.48 -4.68 -5.87
C GLY A 235 -20.60 -5.33 -4.81
N ASN A 236 -20.01 -6.46 -5.17
CA ASN A 236 -19.19 -7.24 -4.27
C ASN A 236 -17.81 -6.61 -4.02
N VAL A 237 -17.25 -6.90 -2.85
CA VAL A 237 -15.84 -6.65 -2.54
C VAL A 237 -15.18 -8.00 -2.53
N GLU A 238 -14.27 -8.23 -3.46
CA GLU A 238 -13.46 -9.44 -3.44
C GLU A 238 -12.22 -9.17 -2.59
N SER A 239 -11.99 -10.02 -1.58
CA SER A 239 -10.74 -9.96 -0.83
C SER A 239 -9.64 -10.45 -1.78
N PRO A 240 -8.59 -9.65 -2.00
CA PRO A 240 -7.51 -10.09 -2.86
C PRO A 240 -6.62 -11.12 -2.17
N LEU A 241 -6.79 -11.31 -0.85
CA LEU A 241 -5.99 -12.17 0.02
C LEU A 241 -6.37 -13.64 -0.13
N ASN A 242 -5.38 -14.50 -0.32
CA ASN A 242 -5.56 -15.95 -0.22
C ASN A 242 -5.69 -16.40 1.24
N ALA A 243 -6.06 -17.67 1.46
CA ALA A 243 -6.28 -18.21 2.80
C ALA A 243 -5.05 -18.10 3.73
N PHE A 244 -3.84 -18.23 3.17
CA PHE A 244 -2.60 -18.09 3.93
C PHE A 244 -2.32 -16.63 4.31
N GLU A 245 -2.44 -15.70 3.36
CA GLU A 245 -2.23 -14.27 3.58
C GLU A 245 -3.21 -13.73 4.62
N ASN A 246 -4.47 -14.16 4.59
CA ASN A 246 -5.46 -13.76 5.62
C ASN A 246 -4.99 -14.05 7.05
N ASN A 247 -4.26 -15.15 7.27
CA ASN A 247 -3.74 -15.49 8.60
C ASN A 247 -2.67 -14.50 9.10
N LEU A 248 -1.99 -13.77 8.22
CA LEU A 248 -1.03 -12.72 8.60
C LEU A 248 -1.73 -11.44 9.10
N PHE A 249 -2.99 -11.24 8.74
CA PHE A 249 -3.79 -10.08 9.17
C PHE A 249 -4.61 -10.38 10.43
N THR A 250 -4.79 -11.66 10.78
CA THR A 250 -5.43 -12.06 12.04
C THR A 250 -4.44 -11.93 13.20
N LYS A 251 -4.84 -11.14 14.20
CA LYS A 251 -4.06 -10.89 15.42
C LYS A 251 -4.09 -12.06 16.39
#